data_AF-A0AAV3JFR5-F1
#
_entry.id   AF-A0AAV3JFR5-F1
#
_cell.length_a   1.000
_cell.length_b   1.000
_cell.length_c   1.000
_cell.angle_alpha   90.00
_cell.angle_beta   90.00
_cell.angle_gamma   90.00
#
_symmetry.space_group_name_H-M   'P 1'
#
loop_
_entity.id
_entity.type
_entity.pdbx_description
1 polymer ?
#
loop_
_entity_poly.entity_id
_entity_poly.type
_entity_poly.pdbx_seq_one_letter_code
_entity_poly.pdbx_strand_id
1 'polypeptide(L)'
;MKFRFNFLYFFFINCGIELPEYNGPFIERNEQIYQQRHQSLSKNKWIRKPENILIIHETLKKIGYKQIFTEEKLNEEFFIFEEKVFFKGSLKNKILSVNNCFSKNICDSYSKKFVQRRKKEGNSDVTFLVIREVKEILIHNKTLPIRKKYYHPILSGLIKLEFANTKKSTAIAKNDFIFLVNNGFHQSAYNLLYERYDYQDVGLNTNELYKRLKRSKKNNLPWLLHDTTKSF
;
A
#
# COMPACT_ATOMS: atom_id res chain seq x y z
N MET A 1 23.58 -1.40 20.42
CA MET A 1 24.48 -0.24 20.61
C MET A 1 25.72 -0.43 19.75
N LYS A 2 25.79 0.22 18.58
CA LYS A 2 27.03 0.46 17.83
C LYS A 2 26.90 1.84 17.19
N PHE A 3 27.49 2.80 17.87
CA PHE A 3 27.75 4.15 17.39
C PHE A 3 29.11 4.14 16.67
N ARG A 4 29.23 5.02 15.68
CA ARG A 4 30.45 5.46 14.95
C ARG A 4 30.80 4.67 13.69
N PHE A 5 30.45 5.24 12.53
CA PHE A 5 31.40 5.91 11.63
C PHE A 5 30.58 6.61 10.55
N ASN A 6 30.36 7.93 10.67
CA ASN A 6 29.84 8.74 9.54
C ASN A 6 30.08 10.25 9.71
N PHE A 7 31.19 10.66 10.34
CA PHE A 7 31.57 12.08 10.38
C PHE A 7 32.14 12.57 9.04
N LEU A 8 32.68 11.65 8.21
CA LEU A 8 33.23 11.96 6.89
C LEU A 8 32.17 12.13 5.79
N TYR A 9 30.96 11.57 5.95
CA TYR A 9 29.84 11.77 5.02
C TYR A 9 29.21 13.16 5.15
N PHE A 10 29.43 13.85 6.27
CA PHE A 10 28.88 15.17 6.56
C PHE A 10 29.48 16.28 5.68
N PHE A 11 30.71 16.09 5.19
CA PHE A 11 31.39 17.09 4.35
C PHE A 11 31.03 17.00 2.86
N PHE A 12 30.52 15.87 2.37
CA PHE A 12 30.22 15.67 0.95
C PHE A 12 28.76 15.95 0.54
N ILE A 13 27.84 16.17 1.50
CA ILE A 13 26.42 16.50 1.22
C ILE A 13 26.16 18.03 1.31
N ASN A 14 27.20 18.86 1.46
CA ASN A 14 27.07 20.31 1.62
C ASN A 14 26.80 21.09 0.31
N CYS A 15 26.17 20.45 -0.69
CA CYS A 15 25.22 21.16 -1.56
C CYS A 15 23.87 21.10 -0.86
N GLY A 16 23.75 21.82 0.26
CA GLY A 16 22.52 21.92 1.01
C GLY A 16 21.48 22.60 0.14
N ILE A 17 20.54 21.82 -0.41
CA ILE A 17 19.24 22.36 -0.74
C ILE A 17 18.73 22.91 0.59
N GLU A 18 18.62 24.22 0.73
CA GLU A 18 17.92 24.83 1.86
C GLU A 18 16.51 24.26 1.86
N LEU A 19 16.26 23.30 2.75
CA LEU A 19 14.92 22.79 2.97
C LEU A 19 14.13 23.96 3.55
N PRO A 20 12.97 24.32 2.98
CA PRO A 20 12.13 25.34 3.57
C PRO A 20 11.81 24.94 5.01
N GLU A 21 11.89 25.91 5.91
CA GLU A 21 11.62 25.70 7.33
C GLU A 21 10.28 24.96 7.51
N TYR A 22 10.32 23.81 8.20
CA TYR A 22 9.13 22.99 8.42
C TYR A 22 8.22 23.66 9.45
N ASN A 23 7.36 24.55 8.96
CA ASN A 23 6.50 25.39 9.81
C ASN A 23 5.14 24.75 10.12
N GLY A 24 5.12 23.44 10.38
CA GLY A 24 3.94 22.69 10.84
C GLY A 24 3.23 21.83 9.79
N PRO A 25 2.20 21.06 10.20
CA PRO A 25 1.63 19.99 9.38
C PRO A 25 0.83 20.52 8.19
N PHE A 26 0.71 19.68 7.15
CA PHE A 26 -0.14 19.93 5.99
C PHE A 26 -1.48 19.19 6.09
N ILE A 27 -2.46 19.62 5.28
CA ILE A 27 -3.74 18.93 5.17
C ILE A 27 -3.51 17.51 4.70
N GLU A 28 -4.22 16.57 5.29
CA GLU A 28 -4.15 15.16 4.90
C GLU A 28 -5.54 14.54 5.03
N ARG A 29 -5.95 13.83 3.99
CA ARG A 29 -7.31 13.30 3.87
C ARG A 29 -7.48 12.16 4.85
N ASN A 30 -8.47 12.29 5.72
CA ASN A 30 -8.62 11.43 6.89
C ASN A 30 -9.86 10.53 6.84
N GLU A 31 -10.43 10.27 5.67
CA GLU A 31 -11.52 9.30 5.54
C GLU A 31 -11.06 7.91 6.02
N GLN A 32 -12.00 7.14 6.55
CA GLN A 32 -11.69 5.86 7.20
C GLN A 32 -10.86 4.94 6.31
N ILE A 33 -11.16 4.83 5.01
CA ILE A 33 -10.43 3.98 4.06
C ILE A 33 -8.92 4.27 4.00
N TYR A 34 -8.50 5.53 4.13
CA TYR A 34 -7.07 5.90 4.06
C TYR A 34 -6.37 5.67 5.40
N GLN A 35 -7.07 5.87 6.51
CA GLN A 35 -6.54 5.60 7.85
C GLN A 35 -6.16 4.13 8.04
N GLN A 36 -6.73 3.21 7.25
CA GLN A 36 -6.48 1.78 7.38
C GLN A 36 -5.02 1.42 7.14
N ARG A 37 -4.30 2.22 6.37
CA ARG A 37 -2.86 2.06 6.14
C ARG A 37 -2.04 2.05 7.44
N HIS A 38 -2.50 2.76 8.46
CA HIS A 38 -1.79 2.92 9.73
C HIS A 38 -2.30 1.97 10.82
N GLN A 39 -3.27 1.10 10.50
CA GLN A 39 -3.89 0.20 11.47
C GLN A 39 -3.43 -1.24 11.23
N SER A 40 -3.27 -2.01 12.30
CA SER A 40 -3.09 -3.47 12.16
C SER A 40 -4.35 -4.09 11.54
N LEU A 41 -4.22 -4.63 10.34
CA LEU A 41 -5.19 -5.41 9.59
C LEU A 41 -5.72 -6.59 10.42
N SER A 42 -4.88 -7.15 11.31
CA SER A 42 -5.28 -8.23 12.23
C SER A 42 -6.31 -7.83 13.30
N LYS A 43 -6.52 -6.53 13.54
CA LYS A 43 -7.52 -5.98 14.47
C LYS A 43 -8.57 -5.10 13.79
N ASN A 44 -8.35 -4.79 12.53
CA ASN A 44 -9.15 -3.88 11.75
C ASN A 44 -10.52 -4.48 11.41
N LYS A 45 -11.60 -3.89 11.96
CA LYS A 45 -12.99 -4.28 11.67
C LYS A 45 -13.50 -3.70 10.36
N TRP A 46 -12.98 -2.56 9.91
CA TRP A 46 -13.44 -1.92 8.68
C TRP A 46 -13.09 -2.78 7.47
N ILE A 47 -11.86 -3.28 7.36
CA ILE A 47 -11.45 -4.14 6.23
C ILE A 47 -12.20 -5.48 6.16
N ARG A 48 -12.90 -5.86 7.23
CA ARG A 48 -13.68 -7.10 7.32
C ARG A 48 -15.13 -6.93 6.90
N LYS A 49 -15.60 -5.70 6.69
CA LYS A 49 -16.96 -5.49 6.17
C LYS A 49 -17.03 -5.99 4.72
N PRO A 50 -18.12 -6.68 4.31
CA PRO A 50 -18.21 -7.24 2.97
C PRO A 50 -17.95 -6.26 1.82
N GLU A 51 -18.55 -5.08 1.91
CA GLU A 51 -18.39 -4.02 0.91
C GLU A 51 -16.94 -3.54 0.80
N ASN A 52 -16.24 -3.38 1.92
CA ASN A 52 -14.86 -2.92 1.95
C ASN A 52 -13.89 -3.97 1.37
N ILE A 53 -14.16 -5.26 1.59
CA ILE A 53 -13.43 -6.36 0.94
C ILE A 53 -13.56 -6.25 -0.58
N LEU A 54 -14.76 -5.98 -1.09
CA LEU A 54 -14.99 -5.78 -2.52
C LEU A 54 -14.31 -4.54 -3.05
N ILE A 55 -14.35 -3.43 -2.31
CA ILE A 55 -13.66 -2.19 -2.71
C ILE A 55 -12.17 -2.42 -2.92
N ILE A 56 -11.52 -3.06 -1.94
CA ILE A 56 -10.09 -3.37 -2.03
C ILE A 56 -9.84 -4.33 -3.19
N HIS A 57 -10.60 -5.43 -3.29
CA HIS A 57 -10.40 -6.43 -4.32
C HIS A 57 -10.54 -5.86 -5.74
N GLU A 58 -11.60 -5.12 -6.02
CA GLU A 58 -11.86 -4.54 -7.34
C GLU A 58 -10.85 -3.44 -7.69
N THR A 59 -10.37 -2.71 -6.67
CA THR A 59 -9.26 -1.75 -6.83
C THR A 59 -7.94 -2.46 -7.17
N LEU A 60 -7.60 -3.54 -6.47
CA LEU A 60 -6.40 -4.34 -6.76
C LEU A 60 -6.48 -5.04 -8.12
N LYS A 61 -7.67 -5.52 -8.54
CA LYS A 61 -7.88 -6.04 -9.90
C LYS A 61 -7.61 -4.98 -10.95
N LYS A 62 -8.04 -3.74 -10.73
CA LYS A 62 -7.80 -2.62 -11.66
C LYS A 62 -6.32 -2.27 -11.79
N ILE A 63 -5.57 -2.36 -10.71
CA ILE A 63 -4.11 -2.16 -10.72
C ILE A 63 -3.45 -3.33 -11.43
N GLY A 64 -3.90 -4.55 -11.13
CA GLY A 64 -3.32 -5.80 -11.60
C GLY A 64 -2.58 -6.49 -10.47
N TYR A 65 -3.17 -7.56 -9.93
CA TYR A 65 -2.61 -8.31 -8.80
C TYR A 65 -1.14 -8.72 -9.00
N LYS A 66 -0.75 -9.07 -10.22
CA LYS A 66 0.63 -9.50 -10.55
C LYS A 66 1.68 -8.39 -10.47
N GLN A 67 1.27 -7.12 -10.52
CA GLN A 67 2.18 -5.99 -10.30
C GLN A 67 2.58 -5.90 -8.81
N ILE A 68 1.78 -6.47 -7.92
CA ILE A 68 1.97 -6.42 -6.47
C ILE A 68 2.53 -7.75 -5.95
N PHE A 69 1.97 -8.86 -6.42
CA PHE A 69 2.34 -10.24 -6.06
C PHE A 69 3.00 -10.91 -7.26
N THR A 70 4.33 -10.80 -7.33
CA THR A 70 5.15 -11.48 -8.35
C THR A 70 5.12 -12.99 -8.16
N GLU A 71 5.49 -13.74 -9.19
CA GLU A 71 5.56 -15.21 -9.11
C GLU A 71 6.55 -15.70 -8.04
N GLU A 72 7.68 -15.00 -7.89
CA GLU A 72 8.65 -15.23 -6.82
C GLU A 72 7.98 -15.12 -5.44
N LYS A 73 7.33 -13.97 -5.14
CA LYS A 73 6.61 -13.75 -3.88
C LYS A 73 5.50 -14.77 -3.62
N LEU A 74 4.88 -15.31 -4.66
CA LEU A 74 3.85 -16.34 -4.52
C LEU A 74 4.39 -17.70 -4.12
N ASN A 75 5.64 -18.00 -4.49
CA ASN A 75 6.28 -19.29 -4.28
C ASN A 75 7.29 -19.30 -3.12
N GLU A 76 7.64 -18.14 -2.55
CA GLU A 76 8.44 -18.03 -1.33
C GLU A 76 7.96 -19.02 -0.26
N GLU A 77 8.86 -19.83 0.29
CA GLU A 77 8.51 -20.90 1.24
C GLU A 77 7.92 -20.34 2.54
N PHE A 78 8.29 -19.11 2.86
CA PHE A 78 7.85 -18.37 4.03
C PHE A 78 7.50 -16.95 3.64
N PHE A 79 6.50 -16.39 4.30
CA PHE A 79 6.21 -14.97 4.18
C PHE A 79 5.87 -14.35 5.53
N ILE A 80 6.25 -13.09 5.70
CA ILE A 80 6.01 -12.30 6.90
C ILE A 80 4.78 -11.42 6.66
N PHE A 81 3.85 -11.43 7.62
CA PHE A 81 2.70 -10.54 7.65
C PHE A 81 2.81 -9.59 8.85
N GLU A 82 2.66 -8.28 8.59
CA GLU A 82 2.76 -7.20 9.60
C GLU A 82 4.01 -7.28 10.48
N GLU A 83 5.16 -7.69 9.91
CA GLU A 83 6.46 -7.78 10.60
C GLU A 83 6.48 -8.66 11.86
N LYS A 84 5.41 -9.41 12.13
CA LYS A 84 5.19 -10.12 13.40
C LYS A 84 4.68 -11.54 13.23
N VAL A 85 4.07 -11.85 12.08
CA VAL A 85 3.47 -13.16 11.85
C VAL A 85 4.22 -13.87 10.74
N PHE A 86 4.91 -14.94 11.10
CA PHE A 86 5.61 -15.81 10.18
C PHE A 86 4.69 -16.93 9.73
N PHE A 87 4.45 -17.03 8.42
CA PHE A 87 3.68 -18.12 7.85
C PHE A 87 4.60 -19.13 7.18
N LYS A 88 4.50 -20.39 7.61
CA LYS A 88 5.09 -21.51 6.89
C LYS A 88 4.20 -21.91 5.70
N GLY A 89 4.85 -22.11 4.55
CA GLY A 89 4.24 -22.46 3.29
C GLY A 89 3.87 -21.23 2.47
N SER A 90 4.06 -21.35 1.15
CA SER A 90 3.91 -20.23 0.22
C SER A 90 2.51 -19.62 0.17
N LEU A 91 2.45 -18.35 -0.24
CA LEU A 91 1.18 -17.63 -0.41
C LEU A 91 0.25 -18.38 -1.40
N LYS A 92 0.83 -18.96 -2.46
CA LYS A 92 0.11 -19.84 -3.40
C LYS A 92 -0.58 -21.00 -2.69
N ASN A 93 0.13 -21.71 -1.80
CA ASN A 93 -0.43 -22.82 -1.04
C ASN A 93 -1.53 -22.36 -0.09
N LYS A 94 -1.39 -21.18 0.54
CA LYS A 94 -2.45 -20.61 1.39
C LYS A 94 -3.71 -20.28 0.59
N ILE A 95 -3.57 -19.67 -0.59
CA ILE A 95 -4.71 -19.38 -1.48
C ILE A 95 -5.44 -20.69 -1.85
N LEU A 96 -4.69 -21.72 -2.26
CA LEU A 96 -5.26 -23.02 -2.64
C LEU A 96 -5.95 -23.72 -1.47
N SER A 97 -5.31 -23.76 -0.29
CA SER A 97 -5.86 -24.42 0.90
C SER A 97 -7.14 -23.74 1.39
N VAL A 98 -7.14 -22.40 1.48
CA VAL A 98 -8.34 -21.65 1.87
C VAL A 98 -9.46 -21.81 0.84
N ASN A 99 -9.15 -21.77 -0.47
CA ASN A 99 -10.14 -22.03 -1.51
C ASN A 99 -10.76 -23.43 -1.38
N ASN A 100 -9.94 -24.47 -1.21
CA ASN A 100 -10.41 -25.84 -1.06
C ASN A 100 -11.27 -26.02 0.20
N CYS A 101 -10.91 -25.34 1.29
CA CYS A 101 -11.69 -25.36 2.52
C CYS A 101 -13.09 -24.76 2.31
N PHE A 102 -13.20 -23.64 1.59
CA PHE A 102 -14.52 -23.08 1.24
C PHE A 102 -15.32 -23.97 0.28
N SER A 103 -14.69 -24.50 -0.78
CA SER A 103 -15.42 -25.13 -1.89
C SER A 103 -15.66 -26.63 -1.74
N LYS A 104 -14.75 -27.33 -1.06
CA LYS A 104 -14.74 -28.80 -0.93
C LYS A 104 -14.78 -29.27 0.53
N ASN A 105 -14.75 -28.35 1.49
CA ASN A 105 -14.62 -28.65 2.92
C ASN A 105 -13.35 -29.47 3.27
N ILE A 106 -12.32 -29.41 2.41
CA ILE A 106 -11.00 -30.00 2.66
C ILE A 106 -10.13 -28.90 3.28
N CYS A 107 -9.95 -28.96 4.59
CA CYS A 107 -9.35 -27.87 5.37
C CYS A 107 -8.15 -28.33 6.19
N ASP A 108 -7.04 -27.61 6.11
CA ASP A 108 -6.05 -27.62 7.18
C ASP A 108 -6.59 -26.86 8.43
N SER A 109 -5.88 -26.98 9.56
CA SER A 109 -6.26 -26.36 10.84
C SER A 109 -6.41 -24.84 10.74
N TYR A 110 -5.54 -24.18 9.97
CA TYR A 110 -5.58 -22.73 9.79
C TYR A 110 -6.79 -22.30 8.96
N SER A 111 -7.01 -22.95 7.82
CA SER A 111 -8.06 -22.64 6.86
C SER A 111 -9.44 -22.87 7.48
N LYS A 112 -9.60 -23.95 8.28
CA LYS A 112 -10.84 -24.18 9.05
C LYS A 112 -11.15 -23.03 9.99
N LYS A 113 -10.17 -22.60 10.79
CA LYS A 113 -10.30 -21.43 11.70
C LYS A 113 -10.56 -20.14 10.94
N PHE A 114 -9.90 -19.94 9.80
CA PHE A 114 -10.10 -18.78 8.95
C PHE A 114 -11.55 -18.71 8.46
N VAL A 115 -12.06 -19.78 7.82
CA VAL A 115 -13.44 -19.84 7.30
C VAL A 115 -14.46 -19.64 8.42
N GLN A 116 -14.28 -20.28 9.58
CA GLN A 116 -15.17 -20.11 10.74
C GLN A 116 -15.22 -18.65 11.22
N ARG A 117 -14.07 -17.96 11.28
CA ARG A 117 -14.05 -16.52 11.63
C ARG A 117 -14.79 -15.68 10.62
N ARG A 118 -14.63 -15.94 9.31
CA ARG A 118 -15.33 -15.20 8.26
C ARG A 118 -16.86 -15.40 8.32
N LYS A 119 -17.31 -16.62 8.65
CA LYS A 119 -18.73 -16.89 8.94
C LYS A 119 -19.23 -16.09 10.15
N LYS A 120 -18.49 -16.11 11.26
CA LYS A 120 -18.83 -15.34 12.48
C LYS A 120 -18.88 -13.83 12.23
N GLU A 121 -18.04 -13.32 11.33
CA GLU A 121 -18.00 -11.91 10.95
C GLU A 121 -19.03 -11.53 9.86
N GLY A 122 -19.82 -12.49 9.36
CA GLY A 122 -20.83 -12.23 8.33
C GLY A 122 -20.26 -11.88 6.95
N ASN A 123 -19.02 -12.31 6.65
CA ASN A 123 -18.31 -11.98 5.41
C ASN A 123 -17.79 -13.22 4.66
N SER A 124 -18.29 -14.42 4.97
CA SER A 124 -17.83 -15.67 4.34
C SER A 124 -17.98 -15.66 2.83
N ASP A 125 -19.12 -15.23 2.32
CA ASP A 125 -19.49 -15.42 0.91
C ASP A 125 -18.67 -14.52 0.01
N VAL A 126 -18.53 -13.26 0.41
CA VAL A 126 -17.66 -12.29 -0.26
C VAL A 126 -16.19 -12.68 -0.14
N THR A 127 -15.75 -13.22 1.00
CA THR A 127 -14.38 -13.69 1.16
C THR A 127 -14.11 -14.87 0.23
N PHE A 128 -15.03 -15.82 0.13
CA PHE A 128 -14.89 -16.95 -0.78
C PHE A 128 -14.86 -16.50 -2.24
N LEU A 129 -15.75 -15.58 -2.63
CA LEU A 129 -15.74 -14.96 -3.95
C LEU A 129 -14.36 -14.38 -4.28
N VAL A 130 -13.80 -13.55 -3.40
CA VAL A 130 -12.49 -12.92 -3.60
C VAL A 130 -11.37 -13.95 -3.65
N ILE A 131 -11.33 -14.93 -2.74
CA ILE A 131 -10.29 -15.97 -2.76
C ILE A 131 -10.34 -16.78 -4.07
N ARG A 132 -11.54 -17.11 -4.55
CA ARG A 132 -11.71 -17.80 -5.83
C ARG A 132 -11.18 -16.95 -6.99
N GLU A 133 -11.54 -15.67 -7.05
CA GLU A 133 -11.07 -14.77 -8.11
C GLU A 133 -9.56 -14.53 -8.06
N VAL A 134 -8.99 -14.33 -6.86
CA VAL A 134 -7.55 -14.20 -6.65
C VAL A 134 -6.81 -15.45 -7.14
N LYS A 135 -7.33 -16.64 -6.85
CA LYS A 135 -6.80 -17.91 -7.38
C LYS A 135 -6.80 -17.94 -8.91
N GLU A 136 -7.92 -17.60 -9.54
CA GLU A 136 -8.01 -17.57 -11.01
C GLU A 136 -7.03 -16.57 -11.63
N ILE A 137 -6.83 -15.40 -10.99
CA ILE A 137 -5.94 -14.35 -11.50
C ILE A 137 -4.46 -14.72 -11.30
N LEU A 138 -4.07 -15.09 -10.08
CA LEU A 138 -2.66 -15.27 -9.70
C LEU A 138 -2.11 -16.64 -10.06
N ILE A 139 -2.95 -17.69 -10.06
CA ILE A 139 -2.50 -19.07 -10.30
C ILE A 139 -2.87 -19.53 -11.71
N HIS A 140 -4.07 -19.19 -12.20
CA HIS A 140 -4.52 -19.59 -13.54
C HIS A 140 -4.36 -18.49 -14.60
N ASN A 141 -3.72 -17.37 -14.25
CA ASN A 141 -3.41 -16.28 -15.17
C ASN A 141 -4.63 -15.70 -15.90
N LYS A 142 -5.83 -15.78 -15.30
CA LYS A 142 -7.06 -15.27 -15.92
C LYS A 142 -7.22 -13.77 -15.71
N THR A 143 -7.77 -13.11 -16.71
CA THR A 143 -8.31 -11.75 -16.57
C THR A 143 -9.79 -11.84 -16.24
N LEU A 144 -10.21 -11.22 -15.14
CA LEU A 144 -11.60 -11.19 -14.70
C LEU A 144 -12.16 -9.78 -14.82
N PRO A 145 -13.46 -9.62 -15.12
CA PRO A 145 -14.09 -8.31 -15.21
C PRO A 145 -14.09 -7.59 -13.85
N ILE A 146 -14.06 -6.26 -13.92
CA ILE A 146 -14.09 -5.39 -12.75
C ILE A 146 -15.53 -4.95 -12.48
N ARG A 147 -16.00 -5.14 -11.25
CA ARG A 147 -17.26 -4.60 -10.76
C ARG A 147 -17.08 -3.12 -10.45
N LYS A 148 -17.34 -2.27 -11.45
CA LYS A 148 -17.14 -0.81 -11.41
C LYS A 148 -17.68 -0.13 -10.15
N LYS A 149 -18.82 -0.58 -9.61
CA LYS A 149 -19.43 -0.01 -8.38
C LYS A 149 -18.53 -0.07 -7.15
N TYR A 150 -17.57 -0.98 -7.10
CA TYR A 150 -16.62 -1.11 -5.99
C TYR A 150 -15.22 -0.61 -6.34
N TYR A 151 -14.99 -0.13 -7.57
CA TYR A 151 -13.70 0.44 -7.92
C TYR A 151 -13.51 1.78 -7.22
N HIS A 152 -12.38 1.95 -6.53
CA HIS A 152 -12.07 3.17 -5.81
C HIS A 152 -10.86 3.89 -6.44
N PRO A 153 -11.07 4.93 -7.26
CA PRO A 153 -10.01 5.54 -8.09
C PRO A 153 -8.90 6.19 -7.29
N ILE A 154 -9.22 6.83 -6.16
CA ILE A 154 -8.22 7.53 -5.35
C ILE A 154 -7.29 6.53 -4.67
N LEU A 155 -7.85 5.54 -3.96
CA LEU A 155 -7.10 4.37 -3.46
C LEU A 155 -6.27 3.70 -4.57
N SER A 156 -6.80 3.56 -5.79
CA SER A 156 -6.04 3.00 -6.90
C SER A 156 -4.80 3.82 -7.24
N GLY A 157 -4.92 5.15 -7.28
CA GLY A 157 -3.77 6.04 -7.50
C GLY A 157 -2.78 5.97 -6.35
N LEU A 158 -3.25 5.99 -5.11
CA LEU A 158 -2.41 5.89 -3.92
C LEU A 158 -1.59 4.59 -3.86
N ILE A 159 -2.20 3.44 -4.16
CA ILE A 159 -1.49 2.15 -4.22
C ILE A 159 -0.47 2.17 -5.36
N LYS A 160 -0.81 2.72 -6.53
CA LYS A 160 0.15 2.83 -7.64
C LYS A 160 1.35 3.70 -7.29
N LEU A 161 1.17 4.77 -6.52
CA LEU A 161 2.28 5.60 -6.05
C LEU A 161 3.27 4.80 -5.19
N GLU A 162 2.77 3.88 -4.37
CA GLU A 162 3.55 3.10 -3.40
C GLU A 162 4.23 1.88 -4.04
N PHE A 163 3.58 1.24 -5.02
CA PHE A 163 4.07 -0.01 -5.64
C PHE A 163 4.54 0.14 -7.09
N ALA A 164 4.63 1.36 -7.63
CA ALA A 164 5.20 1.56 -8.96
C ALA A 164 6.72 1.28 -8.92
N ASN A 165 7.10 0.07 -9.32
CA ASN A 165 8.50 -0.38 -9.47
C ASN A 165 9.16 0.24 -10.72
N THR A 166 9.03 1.56 -10.89
CA THR A 166 9.60 2.29 -12.02
C THR A 166 10.35 3.50 -11.51
N LYS A 167 11.57 3.71 -12.01
CA LYS A 167 12.32 4.95 -11.80
C LYS A 167 11.43 6.15 -12.14
N LYS A 168 11.32 7.09 -11.21
CA LYS A 168 10.47 8.27 -11.37
C LYS A 168 11.16 9.25 -12.33
N SER A 169 10.49 9.59 -13.42
CA SER A 169 10.88 10.74 -14.24
C SER A 169 10.31 12.02 -13.63
N THR A 170 10.85 13.19 -13.99
CA THR A 170 10.31 14.49 -13.56
C THR A 170 8.82 14.63 -13.86
N ALA A 171 8.37 14.14 -15.03
CA ALA A 171 6.98 14.18 -15.44
C ALA A 171 6.08 13.29 -14.56
N ILE A 172 6.54 12.07 -14.26
CA ILE A 172 5.83 11.15 -13.36
C ILE A 172 5.75 11.76 -11.96
N ALA A 173 6.87 12.23 -11.42
CA ALA A 173 6.95 12.83 -10.11
C ALA A 173 6.03 14.07 -9.97
N LYS A 174 5.97 14.91 -11.00
CA LYS A 174 5.06 16.07 -11.03
C LYS A 174 3.59 15.64 -11.07
N ASN A 175 3.24 14.61 -11.84
CA ASN A 175 1.88 14.07 -11.88
C ASN A 175 1.47 13.43 -10.56
N ASP A 176 2.39 12.69 -9.93
CA ASP A 176 2.21 12.06 -8.63
C ASP A 176 1.94 13.14 -7.55
N PHE A 177 2.72 14.23 -7.55
CA PHE A 177 2.49 15.40 -6.69
C PHE A 177 1.12 16.05 -6.94
N ILE A 178 0.77 16.30 -8.21
CA ILE A 178 -0.52 16.92 -8.58
C ILE A 178 -1.69 16.04 -8.14
N PHE A 179 -1.58 14.72 -8.33
CA PHE A 179 -2.59 13.76 -7.89
C PHE A 179 -2.83 13.85 -6.38
N LEU A 180 -1.76 13.87 -5.57
CA LEU A 180 -1.88 13.97 -4.12
C LEU A 180 -2.55 15.27 -3.68
N VAL A 181 -2.07 16.42 -4.20
CA VAL A 181 -2.64 17.74 -3.88
C VAL A 181 -4.11 17.84 -4.27
N ASN A 182 -4.47 17.43 -5.48
CA ASN A 182 -5.85 17.51 -5.96
C ASN A 182 -6.82 16.61 -5.18
N ASN A 183 -6.31 15.56 -4.52
CA ASN A 183 -7.11 14.64 -3.73
C ASN A 183 -7.03 14.88 -2.21
N GLY A 184 -6.38 15.96 -1.77
CA GLY A 184 -6.33 16.39 -0.36
C GLY A 184 -5.21 15.76 0.48
N PHE A 185 -4.22 15.13 -0.16
CA PHE A 185 -3.08 14.47 0.49
C PHE A 185 -1.85 15.38 0.54
N HIS A 186 -1.96 16.58 1.12
CA HIS A 186 -0.89 17.57 1.10
C HIS A 186 0.31 17.17 1.95
N GLN A 187 0.12 16.50 3.09
CA GLN A 187 1.24 15.98 3.87
C GLN A 187 1.99 14.89 3.09
N SER A 188 1.28 13.95 2.46
CA SER A 188 1.91 12.98 1.55
C SER A 188 2.62 13.64 0.37
N ALA A 189 2.09 14.75 -0.17
CA ALA A 189 2.73 15.52 -1.24
C ALA A 189 4.00 16.25 -0.77
N TYR A 190 4.01 16.78 0.46
CA TYR A 190 5.22 17.30 1.09
C TYR A 190 6.28 16.20 1.22
N ASN A 191 5.87 15.04 1.74
CA ASN A 191 6.76 13.89 1.89
C ASN A 191 7.32 13.43 0.54
N LEU A 192 6.52 13.46 -0.53
CA LEU A 192 7.01 13.21 -1.89
C LEU A 192 8.13 14.18 -2.30
N LEU A 193 7.99 15.48 -2.02
CA LEU A 193 8.99 16.49 -2.42
C LEU A 193 10.31 16.39 -1.65
N TYR A 194 10.27 16.04 -0.37
CA TYR A 194 11.42 16.20 0.53
C TYR A 194 11.81 14.96 1.32
N GLU A 195 10.90 14.01 1.52
CA GLU A 195 11.10 12.89 2.46
C GLU A 195 11.05 11.51 1.79
N ARG A 196 10.94 11.44 0.46
CA ARG A 196 10.89 10.18 -0.29
C ARG A 196 12.08 10.03 -1.22
N TYR A 197 12.91 9.04 -0.94
CA TYR A 197 14.09 8.72 -1.75
C TYR A 197 13.80 8.53 -3.24
N ASP A 198 12.71 7.84 -3.60
CA ASP A 198 12.33 7.58 -5.00
C ASP A 198 12.09 8.84 -5.84
N TYR A 199 11.86 9.96 -5.17
CA TYR A 199 11.60 11.27 -5.76
C TYR A 199 12.76 12.25 -5.48
N GLN A 200 13.86 11.79 -4.88
CA GLN A 200 15.09 12.57 -4.83
C GLN A 200 15.71 12.63 -6.23
N ASP A 201 16.36 13.75 -6.55
CA ASP A 201 17.11 13.98 -7.79
C ASP A 201 16.34 13.92 -9.12
N VAL A 202 15.01 13.86 -9.10
CA VAL A 202 14.19 13.87 -10.34
C VAL A 202 14.03 15.27 -10.97
N GLY A 203 14.72 16.29 -10.45
CA GLY A 203 14.72 17.66 -11.01
C GLY A 203 13.38 18.41 -10.89
N LEU A 204 12.60 18.18 -9.83
CA LEU A 204 11.37 18.95 -9.59
C LEU A 204 11.68 20.40 -9.19
N ASN A 205 10.86 21.34 -9.66
CA ASN A 205 10.81 22.70 -9.12
C ASN A 205 10.11 22.70 -7.75
N THR A 206 10.78 22.19 -6.73
CA THR A 206 10.22 21.98 -5.38
C THR A 206 9.67 23.26 -4.78
N ASN A 207 10.33 24.41 -5.00
CA ASN A 207 9.87 25.72 -4.52
C ASN A 207 8.50 26.13 -5.08
N GLU A 208 8.26 25.91 -6.37
CA GLU A 208 6.96 26.22 -6.99
C GLU A 208 5.88 25.25 -6.50
N LEU A 209 6.21 23.95 -6.41
CA LEU A 209 5.27 22.92 -5.98
C LEU A 209 4.89 23.09 -4.50
N TYR A 210 5.84 23.45 -3.64
CA TYR A 210 5.62 23.70 -2.22
C TYR A 210 4.54 24.75 -1.97
N LYS A 211 4.49 25.83 -2.76
CA LYS A 211 3.49 26.90 -2.66
C LYS A 211 2.05 26.41 -2.86
N ARG A 212 1.86 25.22 -3.43
CA ARG A 212 0.54 24.59 -3.64
C ARG A 212 0.06 23.77 -2.45
N LEU A 213 0.92 23.56 -1.44
CA LEU A 213 0.59 22.80 -0.25
C LEU A 213 -0.25 23.65 0.72
N LYS A 214 -1.29 23.05 1.31
CA LYS A 214 -2.16 23.72 2.27
C LYS A 214 -1.84 23.25 3.68
N ARG A 215 -1.60 24.20 4.59
CA ARG A 215 -1.31 23.93 6.00
C ARG A 215 -2.54 23.44 6.74
N SER A 216 -2.32 22.70 7.81
CA SER A 216 -3.33 22.18 8.72
C SER A 216 -2.99 22.55 10.15
N LYS A 217 -4.02 22.69 11.00
CA LYS A 217 -3.86 22.75 12.46
C LYS A 217 -3.86 21.35 13.10
N LYS A 218 -4.26 20.32 12.34
CA LYS A 218 -4.33 18.93 12.77
C LYS A 218 -3.20 18.14 12.14
N ASN A 219 -2.49 17.36 12.95
CA ASN A 219 -1.49 16.42 12.47
C ASN A 219 -2.17 15.07 12.18
N ASN A 220 -2.39 14.80 10.89
CA ASN A 220 -2.94 13.53 10.40
C ASN A 220 -1.79 12.71 9.80
N LEU A 221 -1.84 11.39 9.95
CA LEU A 221 -0.81 10.52 9.40
C LEU A 221 -0.88 10.51 7.85
N PRO A 222 0.24 10.74 7.15
CA PRO A 222 0.26 10.76 5.69
C PRO A 222 0.19 9.37 5.09
N TRP A 223 -0.41 9.27 3.90
CA TRP A 223 -0.36 8.07 3.11
C TRP A 223 1.08 7.75 2.70
N LEU A 224 1.81 8.69 2.11
CA LEU A 224 3.23 8.50 1.82
C LEU A 224 4.04 8.88 3.06
N LEU A 225 4.54 7.88 3.80
CA LEU A 225 5.43 8.11 4.94
C LEU A 225 6.80 8.63 4.48
N HIS A 226 7.54 9.22 5.43
CA HIS A 226 8.96 9.47 5.25
C HIS A 226 9.68 8.15 4.95
N ASP A 227 10.59 8.17 3.98
CA ASP A 227 11.48 7.07 3.66
C ASP A 227 12.87 7.64 3.34
N THR A 228 13.77 7.51 4.31
CA THR A 228 15.16 7.99 4.22
C THR A 228 16.12 6.90 3.70
N THR A 229 15.60 5.76 3.25
CA THR A 229 16.41 4.61 2.82
C THR A 229 16.13 4.23 1.38
N LYS A 230 17.19 4.07 0.60
CA LYS A 230 17.11 3.45 -0.73
C LYS A 230 16.74 1.98 -0.53
N SER A 231 15.53 1.57 -0.88
CA SER A 231 15.21 0.15 -0.97
C SER A 231 16.00 -0.43 -2.15
N PHE A 232 17.01 -1.24 -1.84
CA PHE A 232 17.79 -2.02 -2.80
C PHE A 232 17.02 -3.26 -3.25
#